data_AF-A0A7X6XWH0-F1
#
_entry.id   AF-A0A7X6XWH0-F1
#
_cell.length_a   1.000
_cell.length_b   1.000
_cell.length_c   1.000
_cell.angle_alpha   90.00
_cell.angle_beta   90.00
_cell.angle_gamma   90.00
#
_symmetry.space_group_name_H-M   'P 1'
#
loop_
_entity.id
_entity.type
_entity.pdbx_description
1 polymer ?
#
loop_
_entity_poly.entity_id
_entity_poly.type
_entity_poly.pdbx_seq_one_letter_code
_entity_poly.pdbx_strand_id
1 'polypeptide(L)'
;MSIVIGIQEDTVDVNIEIDAQQNILRAIATGATELRQKDLNAKHLTEEALIDVSSQALNTTPDKVNIIHNVGRWYLMETIIETKKMFLTFKKQACCVVDREGVVRFRNEKVNHLKFSKDNLISQFLPFIDENTIYSDANATIPKVFIFYREKMLDLTGMHNLDQLISIMDVELKMLPEDEPIIALAYQ
;
A
#
# COMPACT_ATOMS: atom_id res chain seq x y z
N MET A 1 22.74 -4.63 8.52
CA MET A 1 23.72 -5.57 7.94
C MET A 1 23.53 -5.49 6.44
N SER A 2 24.43 -4.78 5.75
CA SER A 2 24.35 -4.58 4.31
C SER A 2 25.15 -5.69 3.63
N ILE A 3 24.51 -6.47 2.77
CA ILE A 3 25.19 -7.49 1.97
C ILE A 3 25.14 -7.00 0.53
N VAL A 4 26.31 -6.74 -0.05
CA VAL A 4 26.46 -6.41 -1.47
C VAL A 4 26.98 -7.66 -2.16
N ILE A 5 26.20 -8.22 -3.08
CA ILE A 5 26.63 -9.30 -3.95
C ILE A 5 26.73 -8.70 -5.35
N GLY A 6 27.96 -8.44 -5.80
CA GLY A 6 28.21 -7.98 -7.16
C GLY A 6 28.46 -9.17 -8.09
N ILE A 7 27.58 -9.35 -9.08
CA ILE A 7 27.86 -10.15 -10.28
C ILE A 7 27.26 -9.42 -11.49
N GLN A 8 27.94 -9.54 -12.62
CA GLN A 8 28.03 -8.59 -13.72
C GLN A 8 26.94 -8.79 -14.80
N GLU A 9 26.55 -7.66 -15.42
CA GLU A 9 25.92 -7.43 -16.75
C GLU A 9 24.41 -7.70 -16.86
N ASP A 10 23.63 -6.63 -17.13
CA ASP A 10 22.16 -6.57 -17.37
C ASP A 10 21.18 -6.62 -16.19
N THR A 11 21.48 -6.05 -15.01
CA THR A 11 20.46 -6.02 -13.94
C THR A 11 20.32 -4.65 -13.27
N VAL A 12 19.07 -4.21 -13.16
CA VAL A 12 18.62 -3.03 -12.41
C VAL A 12 19.08 -3.15 -10.95
N ASP A 13 19.89 -2.21 -10.47
CA ASP A 13 20.30 -2.15 -9.06
C ASP A 13 19.13 -1.67 -8.20
N VAL A 14 18.49 -2.62 -7.48
CA VAL A 14 17.46 -2.33 -6.48
C VAL A 14 18.11 -2.37 -5.10
N ASN A 15 18.25 -1.21 -4.46
CA ASN A 15 18.74 -1.15 -3.09
C ASN A 15 17.55 -1.32 -2.13
N ILE A 16 17.49 -2.45 -1.43
CA ILE A 16 16.42 -2.78 -0.47
C ILE A 16 16.93 -2.46 0.94
N GLU A 17 16.52 -1.32 1.48
CA GLU A 17 16.69 -1.04 2.91
C GLU A 17 15.48 -1.60 3.68
N ILE A 18 15.74 -2.53 4.59
CA ILE A 18 14.74 -3.14 5.46
C ILE A 18 14.72 -2.37 6.78
N ASP A 19 13.72 -1.52 7.00
CA ASP A 19 13.40 -1.01 8.33
C ASP A 19 12.35 -1.92 8.98
N ALA A 20 12.84 -2.86 9.80
CA ALA A 20 12.01 -3.84 10.51
C ALA A 20 11.14 -3.21 11.62
N GLN A 21 11.30 -1.93 11.96
CA GLN A 21 10.48 -1.24 12.95
C GLN A 21 9.28 -0.49 12.35
N GLN A 22 9.28 -0.22 11.05
CA GLN A 22 8.24 0.63 10.41
C GLN A 22 7.45 -0.04 9.28
N ASN A 23 7.73 -1.29 8.89
CA ASN A 23 7.03 -1.95 7.76
C ASN A 23 7.06 -1.14 6.44
N ILE A 24 8.04 -0.26 6.25
CA ILE A 24 8.22 0.54 5.03
C ILE A 24 9.35 -0.08 4.21
N LEU A 25 9.07 -0.45 2.96
CA LEU A 25 10.05 -0.93 2.00
C LEU A 25 10.27 0.14 0.93
N ARG A 26 11.32 0.96 1.07
CA ARG A 26 11.65 1.98 0.08
C ARG A 26 12.45 1.35 -1.07
N ALA A 27 11.78 1.00 -2.16
CA ALA A 27 12.45 0.67 -3.42
C ALA A 27 12.67 1.96 -4.23
N ILE A 28 13.90 2.22 -4.66
CA ILE A 28 14.22 3.27 -5.63
C ILE A 28 14.79 2.57 -6.87
N ALA A 29 14.04 2.55 -7.95
CA ALA A 29 14.51 2.05 -9.24
C ALA A 29 15.30 3.15 -9.96
N THR A 30 16.62 3.09 -9.91
CA THR A 30 17.49 3.92 -10.75
C THR A 30 18.13 3.06 -11.84
N GLY A 31 17.47 2.96 -13.00
CA GLY A 31 18.00 2.33 -14.21
C GLY A 31 18.69 3.37 -15.09
N ALA A 32 19.96 3.15 -15.40
CA ALA A 32 20.78 4.01 -16.25
C ALA A 32 20.40 3.87 -17.73
N THR A 33 19.57 4.76 -18.27
CA THR A 33 19.69 5.15 -19.69
C THR A 33 19.09 6.54 -19.93
N GLU A 34 19.95 7.43 -20.42
CA GLU A 34 19.71 8.77 -20.96
C GLU A 34 19.30 9.89 -19.98
N LEU A 35 20.32 10.32 -19.24
CA LEU A 35 20.69 11.74 -19.09
C LEU A 35 20.59 12.48 -20.44
N ARG A 36 19.39 12.87 -20.85
CA ARG A 36 19.16 13.98 -21.79
C ARG A 36 18.32 15.05 -21.08
N GLN A 37 19.06 16.10 -20.71
CA GLN A 37 18.67 17.49 -20.52
C GLN A 37 17.17 17.80 -20.29
N LYS A 38 16.94 18.43 -19.13
CA LYS A 38 15.78 19.24 -18.74
C LYS A 38 14.49 18.46 -18.51
N ASP A 39 14.23 18.12 -17.25
CA ASP A 39 13.09 18.70 -16.55
C ASP A 39 13.24 18.53 -15.02
N LEU A 40 13.04 19.62 -14.29
CA LEU A 40 13.04 19.69 -12.83
C LEU A 40 11.68 19.29 -12.23
N ASN A 41 10.82 18.62 -13.01
CA ASN A 41 9.54 18.09 -12.57
C ASN A 41 9.66 16.57 -12.41
N ALA A 42 9.53 16.10 -11.18
CA ALA A 42 9.62 14.68 -10.81
C ALA A 42 8.84 13.79 -11.77
N LYS A 43 9.57 12.88 -12.44
CA LYS A 43 9.08 12.03 -13.53
C LYS A 43 8.11 11.01 -12.94
N HIS A 44 6.81 11.21 -13.14
CA HIS A 44 5.81 10.19 -12.80
C HIS A 44 6.07 8.94 -13.63
N LEU A 45 6.06 7.77 -13.00
CA LEU A 45 6.21 6.48 -13.69
C LEU A 45 4.92 6.15 -14.46
N THR A 46 5.08 5.38 -15.54
CA THR A 46 3.94 4.79 -16.26
C THR A 46 3.29 3.69 -15.40
N GLU A 47 2.04 3.35 -15.67
CA GLU A 47 1.35 2.26 -14.95
C GLU A 47 2.09 0.92 -15.12
N GLU A 48 2.66 0.66 -16.29
CA GLU A 48 3.50 -0.51 -16.57
C GLU A 48 4.71 -0.57 -15.64
N ALA A 49 5.44 0.55 -15.48
CA ALA A 49 6.57 0.62 -14.55
C ALA A 49 6.14 0.49 -13.08
N LEU A 50 4.96 1.01 -12.71
CA LEU A 50 4.40 0.83 -11.36
C LEU A 50 4.01 -0.64 -11.11
N ILE A 51 3.49 -1.33 -12.12
CA ILE A 51 3.18 -2.77 -12.07
C ILE A 51 4.48 -3.57 -11.87
N ASP A 52 5.56 -3.25 -12.57
CA ASP A 52 6.86 -3.92 -12.42
C ASP A 52 7.44 -3.75 -11.01
N VAL A 53 7.39 -2.53 -10.47
CA VAL A 53 7.80 -2.26 -9.08
C VAL A 53 6.94 -3.07 -8.10
N SER A 54 5.63 -3.10 -8.34
CA SER A 54 4.68 -3.79 -7.47
C SER A 54 4.83 -5.30 -7.53
N SER A 55 5.16 -5.86 -8.70
CA SER A 55 5.37 -7.30 -8.87
C SER A 55 6.61 -7.75 -8.10
N GLN A 56 7.70 -6.97 -8.14
CA GLN A 56 8.89 -7.20 -7.33
C GLN A 56 8.56 -7.12 -5.84
N ALA A 57 7.84 -6.08 -5.41
CA ALA A 57 7.42 -5.93 -4.01
C ALA A 57 6.55 -7.09 -3.53
N LEU A 58 5.65 -7.59 -4.39
CA LEU A 58 4.73 -8.69 -4.07
C LEU A 58 5.33 -10.07 -4.33
N ASN A 59 6.59 -10.16 -4.77
CA ASN A 59 7.28 -11.41 -5.16
C ASN A 59 6.47 -12.24 -6.17
N THR A 60 5.96 -11.57 -7.20
CA THR A 60 5.14 -12.15 -8.27
C THR A 60 5.59 -11.62 -9.64
N THR A 61 4.92 -12.05 -10.69
CA THR A 61 5.15 -11.58 -12.06
C THR A 61 4.19 -10.44 -12.43
N PRO A 62 4.59 -9.48 -13.30
CA PRO A 62 3.77 -8.34 -13.68
C PRO A 62 2.35 -8.69 -14.15
N ASP A 63 2.20 -9.81 -14.87
CA ASP A 63 0.91 -10.32 -15.39
C ASP A 63 -0.08 -10.74 -14.28
N LYS A 64 0.39 -10.90 -13.04
CA LYS A 64 -0.43 -11.27 -11.89
C LYS A 64 -0.75 -10.12 -10.96
N VAL A 65 -0.28 -8.91 -11.26
CA VAL A 65 -0.53 -7.72 -10.47
C VAL A 65 -1.66 -6.93 -11.10
N ASN A 66 -2.67 -6.60 -10.29
CA ASN A 66 -3.80 -5.79 -10.72
C ASN A 66 -3.80 -4.45 -9.98
N ILE A 67 -4.07 -3.37 -10.70
CA ILE A 67 -4.37 -2.07 -10.11
C ILE A 67 -5.81 -2.11 -9.60
N ILE A 68 -5.99 -2.01 -8.28
CA ILE A 68 -7.30 -2.12 -7.64
C ILE A 68 -7.92 -0.75 -7.45
N HIS A 69 -7.14 0.19 -6.90
CA HIS A 69 -7.59 1.57 -6.67
C HIS A 69 -6.48 2.56 -7.02
N ASN A 70 -6.89 3.70 -7.57
CA ASN A 70 -6.05 4.88 -7.75
C ASN A 70 -6.75 6.09 -7.10
N VAL A 71 -6.01 6.79 -6.24
CA VAL A 71 -6.40 8.02 -5.55
C VAL A 71 -5.18 8.92 -5.38
N GLY A 72 -5.25 10.16 -5.89
CA GLY A 72 -4.16 11.12 -5.76
C GLY A 72 -2.85 10.61 -6.37
N ARG A 73 -1.78 10.51 -5.58
CA ARG A 73 -0.50 9.92 -6.00
C ARG A 73 -0.43 8.40 -5.82
N TRP A 74 -1.47 7.79 -5.24
CA TRP A 74 -1.40 6.44 -4.66
C TRP A 74 -2.07 5.41 -5.55
N TYR A 75 -1.37 4.30 -5.74
CA TYR A 75 -1.85 3.12 -6.45
C TYR A 75 -1.88 1.94 -5.49
N LEU A 76 -3.06 1.39 -5.24
CA LEU A 76 -3.22 0.12 -4.55
C LEU A 76 -3.16 -1.00 -5.58
N MET A 77 -2.16 -1.86 -5.44
CA MET A 77 -1.93 -3.01 -6.31
C MET A 77 -2.11 -4.30 -5.53
N GLU A 78 -2.62 -5.34 -6.20
CA GLU A 78 -2.90 -6.63 -5.58
C GLU A 78 -2.48 -7.81 -6.46
N THR A 79 -2.08 -8.90 -5.79
CA THR A 79 -1.87 -10.20 -6.42
C THR A 79 -2.41 -11.34 -5.55
N ILE A 80 -2.68 -12.48 -6.19
CA ILE A 80 -3.00 -13.74 -5.52
C ILE A 80 -1.78 -14.66 -5.60
N ILE A 81 -1.16 -14.92 -4.46
CA ILE A 81 -0.03 -15.84 -4.33
C ILE A 81 -0.57 -17.25 -4.15
N GLU A 82 -0.24 -18.14 -5.09
CA GLU A 82 -0.58 -19.56 -5.01
C GLU A 82 0.62 -20.35 -4.47
N THR A 83 0.44 -21.00 -3.32
CA THR A 83 1.46 -21.88 -2.72
C THR A 83 0.95 -23.33 -2.74
N LYS A 84 1.70 -24.23 -3.35
CA LYS A 84 1.43 -25.67 -3.31
C LYS A 84 2.13 -26.29 -2.10
N LYS A 85 1.37 -26.98 -1.26
CA LYS A 85 1.93 -27.81 -0.17
C LYS A 85 1.38 -29.22 -0.30
N MET A 86 2.26 -30.15 -0.63
CA MET A 86 1.94 -31.56 -0.89
C MET A 86 0.89 -31.72 -2.00
N PHE A 87 -0.38 -31.96 -1.66
CA PHE A 87 -1.49 -32.09 -2.62
C PHE A 87 -2.50 -30.95 -2.55
N LEU A 88 -2.29 -29.95 -1.68
CA LEU A 88 -3.22 -28.82 -1.50
C LEU A 88 -2.63 -27.52 -2.04
N THR A 89 -3.46 -26.75 -2.74
CA THR A 89 -3.11 -25.40 -3.22
C THR A 89 -3.73 -24.38 -2.28
N PHE A 90 -2.90 -23.54 -1.69
CA PHE A 90 -3.32 -22.42 -0.86
C PHE A 90 -3.19 -21.14 -1.67
N LYS A 91 -4.23 -20.30 -1.62
CA LYS A 91 -4.20 -18.97 -2.21
C LYS A 91 -4.16 -17.94 -1.10
N LYS A 92 -3.31 -16.93 -1.26
CA LYS A 92 -3.23 -15.78 -0.35
C LYS A 92 -3.24 -14.49 -1.14
N GLN A 93 -4.05 -13.55 -0.72
CA GLN A 93 -4.05 -12.19 -1.25
C GLN A 93 -2.92 -11.39 -0.61
N ALA A 94 -2.16 -10.68 -1.43
CA ALA A 94 -1.12 -9.75 -1.02
C ALA A 94 -1.31 -8.45 -1.78
N CYS A 95 -1.19 -7.33 -1.08
CA CYS A 95 -1.31 -6.01 -1.69
C CYS A 95 -0.15 -5.10 -1.29
N CYS A 96 0.07 -4.08 -2.11
CA CYS A 96 0.99 -3.00 -1.81
C CYS A 96 0.41 -1.67 -2.27
N VAL A 97 0.84 -0.59 -1.61
CA VAL A 97 0.55 0.77 -2.07
C VAL A 97 1.85 1.39 -2.53
N VAL A 98 1.84 1.86 -3.78
CA VAL A 98 2.98 2.50 -4.43
C VAL A 98 2.58 3.93 -4.77
N ASP A 99 3.51 4.86 -4.62
CA ASP A 99 3.31 6.21 -5.14
C ASP A 99 3.66 6.33 -6.63
N ARG A 100 3.25 7.42 -7.26
CA ARG A 100 3.55 7.73 -8.67
C ARG A 100 5.04 7.79 -9.04
N GLU A 101 5.93 7.82 -8.05
CA GLU A 101 7.39 7.82 -8.25
C GLU A 101 7.96 6.39 -8.17
N GLY A 102 7.12 5.38 -7.93
CA GLY A 102 7.53 3.99 -7.78
C GLY A 102 8.00 3.61 -6.38
N VAL A 103 7.72 4.43 -5.36
CA VAL A 103 8.09 4.09 -3.99
C VAL A 103 6.96 3.30 -3.34
N VAL A 104 7.26 2.05 -2.96
CA VAL A 104 6.36 1.21 -2.17
C VAL A 104 6.30 1.77 -0.74
N ARG A 105 5.11 2.13 -0.26
CA ARG A 105 4.91 2.67 1.10
C ARG A 105 4.17 1.74 2.04
N PHE A 106 3.50 0.74 1.48
CA PHE A 106 2.81 -0.30 2.24
C PHE A 106 2.91 -1.62 1.48
N ARG A 107 3.07 -2.72 2.20
CA ARG A 107 3.01 -4.08 1.67
C ARG A 107 2.57 -5.03 2.77
N ASN A 108 1.48 -5.76 2.56
CA ASN A 108 1.08 -6.82 3.49
C ASN A 108 0.20 -7.90 2.83
N GLU A 109 0.12 -9.07 3.45
CA GLU A 109 -0.83 -10.14 3.11
C GLU A 109 -2.14 -9.94 3.89
N LYS A 110 -3.25 -10.50 3.36
CA LYS A 110 -4.57 -10.51 4.05
C LYS A 110 -5.04 -9.12 4.47
N VAL A 111 -4.93 -8.18 3.55
CA VAL A 111 -5.36 -6.79 3.74
C VAL A 111 -6.71 -6.63 3.08
N ASN A 112 -7.68 -6.13 3.82
CA ASN A 112 -8.94 -5.68 3.25
C ASN A 112 -8.78 -4.20 2.89
N HIS A 113 -9.43 -3.78 1.80
CA HIS A 113 -9.32 -2.40 1.31
C HIS A 113 -10.69 -1.85 0.94
N LEU A 114 -10.82 -0.53 1.05
CA LEU A 114 -12.03 0.21 0.66
C LEU A 114 -11.61 1.50 -0.03
N LYS A 115 -12.23 1.81 -1.18
CA LYS A 115 -12.22 3.16 -1.75
C LYS A 115 -13.57 3.82 -1.46
N PHE A 116 -13.54 4.97 -0.80
CA PHE A 116 -14.72 5.74 -0.42
C PHE A 116 -14.44 7.24 -0.58
N SER A 117 -15.47 8.08 -0.53
CA SER A 117 -15.34 9.55 -0.46
C SER A 117 -15.50 10.05 0.97
N LYS A 118 -14.97 11.23 1.30
CA LYS A 118 -15.01 11.80 2.66
C LYS A 118 -16.43 11.81 3.26
N ASP A 119 -17.44 12.22 2.48
CA ASP A 119 -18.84 12.23 2.92
C ASP A 119 -19.42 10.85 3.27
N ASN A 120 -18.77 9.79 2.79
CA ASN A 120 -19.13 8.39 3.05
C ASN A 120 -18.33 7.76 4.22
N LEU A 121 -17.67 8.57 5.05
CA LEU A 121 -16.94 8.07 6.22
C LEU A 121 -17.85 7.29 7.18
N ILE A 122 -19.05 7.80 7.45
CA ILE A 122 -20.02 7.12 8.34
C ILE A 122 -20.71 5.94 7.65
N SER A 123 -21.05 6.08 6.36
CA SER A 123 -21.87 5.10 5.64
C SER A 123 -21.08 3.91 5.08
N GLN A 124 -19.78 4.07 4.83
CA GLN A 124 -18.94 3.02 4.22
C GLN A 124 -17.73 2.67 5.09
N PHE A 125 -16.97 3.68 5.56
CA PHE A 125 -15.73 3.41 6.29
C PHE A 125 -15.99 2.83 7.68
N LEU A 126 -16.97 3.33 8.44
CA LEU A 126 -17.33 2.74 9.73
C LEU A 126 -17.76 1.26 9.64
N PRO A 127 -18.71 0.87 8.75
CA PRO A 127 -19.02 -0.54 8.51
C PRO A 127 -17.80 -1.37 8.11
N PHE A 128 -16.92 -0.82 7.26
CA PHE A 128 -15.70 -1.52 6.88
C PHE A 128 -14.76 -1.79 8.06
N ILE A 129 -14.60 -0.87 9.01
CA ILE A 129 -13.82 -1.12 10.23
C ILE A 129 -14.50 -2.16 11.11
N ASP A 130 -15.83 -2.10 11.25
CA ASP A 130 -16.62 -3.06 12.02
C ASP A 130 -16.50 -4.49 11.46
N GLU A 131 -16.64 -4.66 10.14
CA GLU A 131 -16.47 -5.94 9.43
C GLU A 131 -15.05 -6.53 9.60
N ASN A 132 -14.07 -5.67 9.85
CA ASN A 132 -12.68 -6.04 10.08
C ASN A 132 -12.29 -6.11 11.55
N THR A 133 -13.23 -5.89 12.47
CA THR A 133 -13.01 -5.95 13.91
C THR A 133 -13.17 -7.38 14.40
N ILE A 134 -12.22 -7.85 15.22
CA ILE A 134 -12.29 -9.16 15.85
C ILE A 134 -13.04 -9.03 17.16
N TYR A 135 -14.21 -9.65 17.22
CA TYR A 135 -15.05 -9.72 18.41
C TYR A 135 -14.75 -10.99 19.21
N SER A 136 -14.47 -10.82 20.49
CA SER A 136 -14.32 -11.91 21.48
C SER A 136 -15.23 -11.66 22.68
N ASP A 137 -15.45 -12.68 23.50
CA ASP A 137 -16.39 -12.65 24.64
C ASP A 137 -16.12 -11.48 25.64
N ALA A 138 -14.90 -10.96 25.67
CA ALA A 138 -14.49 -9.90 26.59
C ALA A 138 -13.96 -8.62 25.92
N ASN A 139 -13.69 -8.62 24.61
CA ASN A 139 -13.06 -7.47 23.96
C ASN A 139 -13.31 -7.43 22.45
N ALA A 140 -13.31 -6.22 21.88
CA ALA A 140 -13.28 -5.97 20.45
C ALA A 140 -11.89 -5.42 20.07
N THR A 141 -11.25 -6.02 19.09
CA THR A 141 -9.95 -5.59 18.57
C THR A 141 -10.15 -5.00 17.19
N ILE A 142 -10.02 -3.68 17.08
CA ILE A 142 -10.08 -2.98 15.79
C ILE A 142 -8.87 -3.35 14.92
N PRO A 143 -9.01 -3.37 13.60
CA PRO A 143 -7.88 -3.62 12.71
C PRO A 143 -6.86 -2.47 12.78
N LYS A 144 -5.62 -2.77 12.36
CA LYS A 144 -4.64 -1.76 11.98
C LYS A 144 -5.09 -1.08 10.70
N VAL A 145 -5.05 0.25 10.68
CA VAL A 145 -5.58 1.04 9.57
C VAL A 145 -4.53 1.98 8.99
N PHE A 146 -4.49 2.04 7.66
CA PHE A 146 -3.87 3.14 6.91
C PHE A 146 -4.91 3.80 6.02
N ILE A 147 -4.80 5.11 5.82
CA ILE A 147 -5.57 5.80 4.78
C ILE A 147 -4.65 6.59 3.84
N PHE A 148 -5.02 6.65 2.58
CA PHE A 148 -4.27 7.30 1.51
C PHE A 148 -5.19 8.23 0.73
N TYR A 149 -4.78 9.48 0.57
CA TYR A 149 -5.53 10.51 -0.17
C TYR A 149 -4.57 11.61 -0.63
N ARG A 150 -4.87 12.26 -1.76
CA ARG A 150 -3.98 13.28 -2.36
C ARG A 150 -2.51 12.85 -2.39
N GLU A 151 -1.67 13.55 -1.63
CA GLU A 151 -0.23 13.31 -1.47
C GLU A 151 0.12 12.64 -0.14
N LYS A 152 -0.87 12.40 0.72
CA LYS A 152 -0.69 12.00 2.11
C LYS A 152 -1.03 10.53 2.31
N MET A 153 -0.21 9.89 3.13
CA MET A 153 -0.46 8.60 3.77
C MET A 153 -0.59 8.89 5.26
N LEU A 154 -1.66 8.42 5.87
CA LEU A 154 -1.89 8.54 7.31
C LEU A 154 -1.88 7.15 7.94
N ASP A 155 -0.97 6.98 8.89
CA ASP A 155 -0.84 5.78 9.71
C ASP A 155 -1.76 5.91 10.94
N LEU A 156 -2.75 5.02 11.05
CA LEU A 156 -3.69 4.95 12.16
C LEU A 156 -3.51 3.65 12.97
N THR A 157 -2.40 2.93 12.78
CA THR A 157 -2.12 1.65 13.44
C THR A 157 -1.98 1.77 14.96
N GLY A 158 -1.67 2.97 15.47
CA GLY A 158 -1.57 3.26 16.90
C GLY A 158 -2.90 3.53 17.61
N MET A 159 -4.04 3.48 16.90
CA MET A 159 -5.35 3.73 17.49
C MET A 159 -5.85 2.49 18.24
N HIS A 160 -6.38 2.68 19.45
CA HIS A 160 -6.84 1.56 20.29
C HIS A 160 -8.34 1.29 20.18
N ASN A 161 -9.11 2.24 19.68
CA ASN A 161 -10.56 2.12 19.51
C ASN A 161 -11.05 2.98 18.34
N LEU A 162 -12.32 2.77 17.97
CA LEU A 162 -12.95 3.45 16.84
C LEU A 162 -13.05 4.97 17.06
N ASP A 163 -13.39 5.42 18.27
CA ASP A 163 -13.55 6.85 18.57
C ASP A 163 -12.25 7.63 18.38
N GLN A 164 -11.11 7.06 18.81
CA GLN A 164 -9.78 7.66 18.59
C GLN A 164 -9.47 7.75 17.10
N LEU A 165 -9.73 6.66 16.36
CA LEU A 165 -9.48 6.61 14.92
C LEU A 165 -10.29 7.68 14.18
N ILE A 166 -11.58 7.81 14.49
CA ILE A 166 -12.46 8.81 13.87
C ILE A 166 -12.07 10.23 14.26
N SER A 167 -11.70 10.45 15.53
CA SER A 167 -11.23 11.77 15.98
C SER A 167 -10.02 12.25 15.19
N ILE A 168 -9.07 11.37 14.89
CA ILE A 168 -7.90 11.71 14.06
C ILE A 168 -8.30 11.93 12.60
N MET A 169 -9.17 11.09 12.04
CA MET A 169 -9.65 11.26 10.67
C MET A 169 -10.43 12.56 10.48
N ASP A 170 -11.31 12.94 11.41
CA ASP A 170 -12.08 14.18 11.34
C ASP A 170 -11.17 15.41 11.31
N VAL A 171 -10.12 15.43 12.14
CA VAL A 171 -9.14 16.53 12.16
C VAL A 171 -8.38 16.60 10.84
N GLU A 172 -7.89 15.47 10.35
CA GLU A 172 -7.02 15.42 9.18
C GLU A 172 -7.78 15.68 7.86
N LEU A 173 -9.02 15.18 7.76
CA LEU A 173 -9.85 15.31 6.56
C LEU A 173 -10.70 16.59 6.56
N LYS A 174 -10.69 17.37 7.65
CA LYS A 174 -11.55 18.55 7.86
C LYS A 174 -11.60 19.52 6.66
N MET A 175 -10.42 19.82 6.10
CA MET A 175 -10.26 20.83 5.05
C MET A 175 -10.39 20.25 3.63
N LEU A 176 -10.68 18.95 3.50
CA LEU A 176 -10.86 18.30 2.20
C LEU A 176 -12.31 18.45 1.73
N PRO A 177 -12.55 18.51 0.40
CA PRO A 177 -13.87 18.39 -0.19
C PRO A 177 -14.60 17.13 0.28
N GLU A 178 -15.93 17.21 0.32
CA GLU A 178 -16.79 16.08 0.70
C GLU A 178 -16.69 14.89 -0.25
N ASP A 179 -16.44 15.15 -1.54
CA ASP A 179 -16.25 14.13 -2.57
C ASP A 179 -14.80 13.64 -2.70
N GLU A 180 -13.89 14.10 -1.83
CA GLU A 180 -12.48 13.70 -1.89
C GLU A 180 -12.34 12.17 -1.75
N PRO A 181 -11.76 11.47 -2.73
CA PRO A 181 -11.61 10.03 -2.67
C PRO A 181 -10.47 9.64 -1.72
N ILE A 182 -10.68 8.54 -1.00
CA ILE A 182 -9.77 8.00 0.03
C ILE A 182 -9.68 6.49 -0.18
N ILE A 183 -8.47 5.94 -0.06
CA ILE A 183 -8.26 4.50 0.08
C ILE A 183 -8.00 4.20 1.55
N ALA A 184 -8.77 3.29 2.14
CA ALA A 184 -8.50 2.71 3.45
C ALA A 184 -8.00 1.27 3.30
N LEU A 185 -7.02 0.92 4.12
CA LEU A 185 -6.54 -0.45 4.30
C LEU A 185 -6.77 -0.89 5.74
N ALA A 186 -7.25 -2.11 5.94
CA ALA A 186 -7.45 -2.74 7.23
C ALA A 186 -6.77 -4.12 7.26
N TYR A 187 -6.00 -4.40 8.30
CA TYR A 187 -5.34 -5.69 8.51
C TYR A 187 -5.11 -5.95 10.00
N GLN A 188 -4.66 -7.16 10.35
CA GLN A 188 -4.41 -7.58 11.74
C GLN A 188 -2.93 -7.50 12.11
#